data_AF-A0A7S0V809-F1
#
_entry.id   AF-A0A7S0V809-F1
#
_cell.length_a   1.000
_cell.length_b   1.000
_cell.length_c   1.000
_cell.angle_alpha   90.00
_cell.angle_beta   90.00
_cell.angle_gamma   90.00
#
_symmetry.space_group_name_H-M   'P 1'
#
loop_
_entity.id
_entity.type
_entity.pdbx_description
1 polymer ?
#
loop_
_entity_poly.entity_id
_entity_poly.type
_entity_poly.pdbx_seq_one_letter_code
_entity_poly.pdbx_strand_id
1 'polypeptide(L)'
;MEGERDTSMGGGDRRADSKPSNPFKMPSDEEIFSLRDDERARKEEERRRFLTLPVHEKTTWASRAGSTSKNVLHEDEDEALKDVDSKKKSKFGGLGSAADNAYRQERHREKENMTDFIEKKRQMFLVQMSLDTKRAEIRKLEEQAQQREEALRKSEQMLEEDSSRFELFLKMNDQKAVDAIRKAEAETKNKQDKVQEIKKLNAQIAAVKSEMAKYEESLEECQAYKRFMDELTPQEYVQEQREAHKAEVEEKRMARKAARASAREVEDRQTEEEFLSEMEALKNVKGKRPDPKVLQQRESEHQARLAQRAKEREREDREDERWDPDEGKPWECKMFFKRPQQLLDIFAALEERNLFLIQNSQETEEQLEELKQKLEVTKSKMDEETEQLQYQINTLKQSISLEEAKASALRERANPLKGQADEHDIELLLHQLNRRVGEVYEKCAFEPDSSLGTLMMLANIEAKLEEYLTSIEMMPQEEVEKAEKEKEKERRLRVREEKMASQKKQQEDRIKKSIERSKAPVQKKTGKPVMFRAAPLVKRRKDKGTTEERDSDEEDLREFLTE
;
A
#
# COMPACT_ATOMS: atom_id res chain seq x y z
N MET A 1 -62.24 22.78 -24.34
CA MET A 1 -61.38 23.34 -23.29
C MET A 1 -60.30 24.14 -24.01
N GLU A 2 -60.62 25.37 -24.41
CA GLU A 2 -60.55 26.58 -23.56
C GLU A 2 -59.18 26.76 -22.92
N GLY A 3 -58.54 27.90 -23.22
CA GLY A 3 -57.31 28.30 -22.58
C GLY A 3 -56.57 29.40 -23.34
N GLU A 4 -57.18 30.58 -23.48
CA GLU A 4 -56.47 31.83 -23.72
C GLU A 4 -55.42 32.10 -22.63
N ARG A 5 -54.33 32.79 -22.99
CA ARG A 5 -53.81 33.90 -22.18
C ARG A 5 -52.82 34.78 -22.94
N ASP A 6 -53.19 36.05 -22.99
CA ASP A 6 -52.46 37.25 -23.41
C ASP A 6 -51.04 37.39 -22.84
N THR A 7 -50.17 38.10 -23.59
CA THR A 7 -49.27 39.11 -23.00
C THR A 7 -48.85 40.19 -24.01
N SER A 8 -49.37 41.40 -23.76
CA SER A 8 -48.68 42.70 -23.72
C SER A 8 -48.05 43.29 -24.98
N MET A 9 -48.70 44.38 -25.42
CA MET A 9 -48.17 45.51 -26.19
C MET A 9 -46.80 46.03 -25.72
N GLY A 10 -45.98 46.41 -26.69
CA GLY A 10 -44.85 47.31 -26.54
C GLY A 10 -44.77 48.23 -27.77
N GLY A 11 -45.35 49.43 -27.65
CA GLY A 11 -45.24 50.49 -28.65
C GLY A 11 -43.82 51.08 -28.63
N GLY A 12 -43.15 51.02 -29.78
CA GLY A 12 -41.83 51.61 -30.00
C GLY A 12 -41.88 52.63 -31.13
N ASP A 13 -41.82 53.90 -30.74
CA ASP A 13 -41.61 55.10 -31.54
C ASP A 13 -40.44 54.91 -32.53
N ARG A 14 -40.72 54.80 -33.84
CA ARG A 14 -39.69 54.87 -34.88
C ARG A 14 -39.60 56.29 -35.40
N ARG A 15 -38.77 57.09 -34.73
CA ARG A 15 -38.13 58.26 -35.34
C ARG A 15 -37.39 57.81 -36.60
N ALA A 16 -37.80 58.33 -37.75
CA ALA A 16 -37.14 58.12 -39.02
C ALA A 16 -35.83 58.93 -39.04
N ASP A 17 -34.71 58.26 -38.73
CA ASP A 17 -33.37 58.76 -39.06
C ASP A 17 -33.15 58.58 -40.58
N SER A 18 -33.46 59.61 -41.36
CA SER A 18 -33.05 59.68 -42.77
C SER A 18 -31.56 60.02 -42.85
N LYS A 19 -30.71 59.00 -42.85
CA LYS A 19 -29.30 59.16 -43.26
C LYS A 19 -29.25 59.45 -44.77
N PRO A 20 -28.37 60.34 -45.25
CA PRO A 20 -28.22 60.58 -46.69
C PRO A 20 -27.75 59.29 -47.36
N SER A 21 -28.65 58.67 -48.12
CA SER A 21 -28.38 57.45 -48.87
C SER A 21 -27.32 57.72 -49.93
N ASN A 22 -26.34 56.82 -50.02
CA ASN A 22 -25.25 56.89 -50.98
C ASN A 22 -25.82 56.93 -52.41
N PRO A 23 -25.57 58.01 -53.20
CA PRO A 23 -26.18 58.19 -54.52
C PRO A 23 -25.73 57.15 -55.57
N PHE A 24 -24.76 56.30 -55.24
CA PHE A 24 -24.28 55.22 -56.10
C PHE A 24 -24.70 53.81 -55.65
N LYS A 25 -25.54 53.69 -54.62
CA LYS A 25 -26.09 52.39 -54.22
C LYS A 25 -27.39 52.15 -54.96
N MET A 26 -27.42 51.07 -55.76
CA MET A 26 -28.60 50.68 -56.53
C MET A 26 -29.77 50.41 -55.55
N PRO A 27 -30.95 51.03 -55.74
CA PRO A 27 -32.11 50.79 -54.89
C PRO A 27 -32.48 49.31 -54.86
N SER A 28 -33.00 48.84 -53.72
CA SER A 28 -33.44 47.45 -53.59
C SER A 28 -34.68 47.17 -54.45
N ASP A 29 -34.89 45.93 -54.88
CA ASP A 29 -36.04 45.58 -55.74
C ASP A 29 -37.38 46.01 -55.14
N GLU A 30 -37.54 45.91 -53.81
CA GLU A 30 -38.74 46.41 -53.10
C GLU A 30 -38.92 47.94 -53.20
N GLU A 31 -37.83 48.72 -53.15
CA GLU A 31 -37.85 50.18 -53.35
C GLU A 31 -38.11 50.55 -54.81
N ILE A 32 -37.67 49.73 -55.77
CA ILE A 32 -37.96 49.93 -57.19
C ILE A 32 -39.45 49.71 -57.47
N PHE A 33 -40.06 48.69 -56.86
CA PHE A 33 -41.49 48.44 -56.99
C PHE A 33 -42.32 49.55 -56.35
N SER A 34 -41.96 50.04 -55.15
CA SER A 34 -42.68 51.14 -54.51
C SER A 34 -42.56 52.45 -55.30
N LEU A 35 -41.37 52.81 -55.79
CA LEU A 35 -41.18 53.98 -56.65
C LEU A 35 -41.99 53.90 -57.94
N ARG A 36 -42.15 52.71 -58.51
CA ARG A 36 -42.94 52.48 -59.72
C ARG A 36 -44.45 52.52 -59.46
N ASP A 37 -44.88 52.14 -58.27
CA ASP A 37 -46.26 52.26 -57.84
C ASP A 37 -46.61 53.72 -57.51
N ASP A 38 -45.72 54.46 -56.86
CA ASP A 38 -45.85 55.90 -56.62
C ASP A 38 -45.84 56.73 -57.91
N GLU A 39 -45.00 56.35 -58.89
CA GLU A 39 -44.99 56.98 -60.22
C GLU A 39 -46.30 56.71 -60.97
N ARG A 40 -46.85 55.49 -60.88
CA ARG A 40 -48.17 55.16 -61.43
C ARG A 40 -49.27 55.97 -60.77
N ALA A 41 -49.26 56.07 -59.43
CA ALA A 41 -50.24 56.84 -58.68
C ALA A 41 -50.20 58.33 -59.06
N ARG A 42 -49.03 58.95 -59.14
CA ARG A 42 -48.87 60.34 -59.61
C ARG A 42 -49.40 60.54 -61.03
N LYS A 43 -49.13 59.61 -61.94
CA LYS A 43 -49.59 59.68 -63.33
C LYS A 43 -51.11 59.55 -63.45
N GLU A 44 -51.72 58.74 -62.59
CA GLU A 44 -53.18 58.63 -62.47
C GLU A 44 -53.81 59.89 -61.87
N GLU A 45 -53.19 60.50 -60.86
CA GLU A 45 -53.63 61.78 -60.30
C GLU A 45 -53.53 62.91 -61.32
N GLU A 46 -52.44 62.99 -62.09
CA GLU A 46 -52.30 63.96 -63.19
C GLU A 46 -53.35 63.75 -64.28
N ARG A 47 -53.67 62.49 -64.63
CA ARG A 47 -54.76 62.19 -65.56
C ARG A 47 -56.10 62.66 -65.01
N ARG A 48 -56.39 62.42 -63.73
CA ARG A 48 -57.61 62.90 -63.07
C ARG A 48 -57.70 64.42 -63.07
N ARG A 49 -56.61 65.12 -62.76
CA ARG A 49 -56.52 66.60 -62.82
C ARG A 49 -56.71 67.12 -64.25
N PHE A 50 -56.16 66.43 -65.24
CA PHE A 50 -56.31 66.80 -66.66
C PHE A 50 -57.73 66.56 -67.20
N LEU A 51 -58.44 65.55 -66.68
CA LEU A 51 -59.85 65.31 -67.01
C LEU A 51 -60.74 66.45 -66.52
N THR A 52 -60.46 67.00 -65.34
CA THR A 52 -61.25 68.08 -64.71
C THR A 52 -61.02 69.49 -65.28
N LEU A 53 -59.99 69.69 -66.12
CA LEU A 53 -59.70 71.00 -66.72
C LEU A 53 -60.69 71.34 -67.87
N PRO A 54 -61.00 72.63 -68.11
CA PRO A 54 -61.81 73.08 -69.25
C PRO A 54 -61.13 72.82 -70.60
N VAL A 55 -61.92 72.62 -71.67
CA VAL A 55 -61.42 72.17 -73.00
C VAL A 55 -60.36 73.09 -73.62
N HIS A 56 -60.40 74.39 -73.35
CA HIS A 56 -59.43 75.36 -73.90
C HIS A 56 -58.07 75.34 -73.18
N GLU A 57 -57.98 74.74 -71.99
CA GLU A 57 -56.73 74.60 -71.22
C GLU A 57 -56.09 73.22 -71.42
N LYS A 58 -56.75 72.31 -72.15
CA LYS A 58 -56.21 70.99 -72.48
C LYS A 58 -55.22 71.10 -73.64
N THR A 59 -53.92 71.04 -73.34
CA THR A 59 -52.86 70.98 -74.35
C THR A 59 -52.72 69.57 -74.94
N THR A 60 -52.36 69.47 -76.23
CA THR A 60 -52.18 68.17 -76.91
C THR A 60 -50.83 67.55 -76.55
N TRP A 61 -50.75 66.21 -76.63
CA TRP A 61 -49.58 65.41 -76.26
C TRP A 61 -48.25 65.89 -76.88
N ALA A 62 -48.30 66.43 -78.10
CA ALA A 62 -47.13 66.97 -78.80
C ALA A 62 -46.52 68.21 -78.13
N SER A 63 -47.30 69.03 -77.42
CA SER A 63 -46.78 70.19 -76.67
C SER A 63 -46.20 69.83 -75.30
N ARG A 64 -46.54 68.66 -74.73
CA ARG A 64 -46.02 68.21 -73.41
C ARG A 64 -44.72 67.40 -73.53
N ALA A 65 -44.52 66.66 -74.63
CA ALA A 65 -43.36 65.80 -74.82
C ALA A 65 -42.04 66.54 -75.14
N GLY A 66 -42.08 67.84 -75.45
CA GLY A 66 -40.92 68.63 -75.85
C GLY A 66 -40.13 69.30 -74.72
N SER A 67 -40.47 69.07 -73.43
CA SER A 67 -39.99 69.88 -72.30
C SER A 67 -39.19 69.10 -71.23
N THR A 68 -38.69 67.90 -71.52
CA THR A 68 -38.00 67.06 -70.51
C THR A 68 -36.50 66.89 -70.74
N SER A 69 -35.85 67.81 -71.44
CA SER A 69 -34.37 67.77 -71.63
C SER A 69 -33.67 69.12 -71.39
N LYS A 70 -34.34 70.09 -70.74
CA LYS A 70 -33.79 71.43 -70.52
C LYS A 70 -34.18 71.98 -69.15
N ASN A 71 -33.88 71.24 -68.08
CA ASN A 71 -34.07 71.69 -66.69
C ASN A 71 -33.13 70.98 -65.70
N VAL A 72 -31.88 70.74 -66.09
CA VAL A 72 -30.80 70.44 -65.15
C VAL A 72 -29.58 71.18 -65.66
N LEU A 73 -29.01 72.06 -64.84
CA LEU A 73 -27.86 72.96 -65.07
C LEU A 73 -28.20 74.37 -65.59
N HIS A 74 -28.76 75.16 -64.67
CA HIS A 74 -28.51 76.60 -64.46
C HIS A 74 -27.87 76.60 -63.03
N GLU A 75 -26.80 77.30 -62.64
CA GLU A 75 -26.13 78.55 -63.00
C GLU A 75 -24.72 78.49 -62.42
N ASP A 76 -23.74 79.05 -63.12
CA ASP A 76 -22.72 79.94 -62.56
C ASP A 76 -22.24 80.83 -63.74
N GLU A 77 -22.69 82.09 -63.70
CA GLU A 77 -21.93 83.35 -63.89
C GLU A 77 -20.69 83.32 -64.84
N ASP A 78 -20.40 84.28 -65.72
CA ASP A 78 -20.91 85.61 -65.99
C ASP A 78 -20.18 86.20 -67.22
N GLU A 79 -20.74 87.30 -67.75
CA GLU A 79 -20.05 88.40 -68.46
C GLU A 79 -19.38 88.15 -69.84
N ALA A 80 -20.00 88.72 -70.89
CA ALA A 80 -19.54 90.01 -71.44
C ALA A 80 -20.26 90.36 -72.77
N LEU A 81 -21.08 91.42 -72.69
CA LEU A 81 -21.22 92.56 -73.61
C LEU A 81 -21.22 92.28 -75.15
N LYS A 82 -22.39 92.40 -75.78
CA LYS A 82 -22.95 93.61 -76.45
C LYS A 82 -22.53 93.81 -77.92
N ASP A 83 -23.59 94.04 -78.70
CA ASP A 83 -23.68 94.95 -79.86
C ASP A 83 -23.02 94.45 -81.17
N VAL A 84 -23.59 94.53 -82.37
CA VAL A 84 -24.72 95.26 -82.97
C VAL A 84 -25.19 94.46 -84.21
N ASP A 85 -26.37 94.79 -84.72
CA ASP A 85 -26.70 94.85 -86.16
C ASP A 85 -27.73 93.85 -86.74
N SER A 86 -28.98 94.33 -86.70
CA SER A 86 -29.86 94.57 -87.85
C SER A 86 -30.08 93.52 -88.95
N LYS A 87 -31.35 93.11 -89.04
CA LYS A 87 -32.15 92.96 -90.28
C LYS A 87 -31.57 92.06 -91.39
N LYS A 88 -32.14 90.85 -91.50
CA LYS A 88 -33.09 90.50 -92.59
C LYS A 88 -33.70 89.13 -92.35
N LYS A 89 -35.01 89.11 -92.12
CA LYS A 89 -35.85 87.92 -92.24
C LYS A 89 -35.87 87.49 -93.72
N SER A 90 -35.31 86.31 -94.02
CA SER A 90 -35.61 85.59 -95.25
C SER A 90 -36.65 84.53 -94.96
N LYS A 91 -37.81 84.70 -95.59
CA LYS A 91 -39.02 83.91 -95.49
C LYS A 91 -38.89 82.76 -96.50
N PHE A 92 -38.42 81.60 -96.06
CA PHE A 92 -38.40 80.37 -96.87
C PHE A 92 -39.76 79.67 -96.74
N GLY A 93 -40.68 80.07 -97.60
CA GLY A 93 -42.02 79.51 -97.73
C GLY A 93 -42.65 80.04 -99.02
N GLY A 94 -42.53 79.28 -100.10
CA GLY A 94 -43.11 79.67 -101.40
C GLY A 94 -42.37 79.09 -102.61
N LEU A 95 -42.25 77.76 -102.71
CA LEU A 95 -41.65 77.08 -103.87
C LEU A 95 -42.70 76.44 -104.80
N GLY A 96 -43.96 76.92 -104.76
CA GLY A 96 -45.05 76.45 -105.63
C GLY A 96 -45.50 77.45 -106.70
N SER A 97 -45.00 78.69 -106.70
CA SER A 97 -45.52 79.79 -107.54
C SER A 97 -44.53 80.33 -108.59
N ALA A 98 -43.31 79.79 -108.65
CA ALA A 98 -42.27 80.23 -109.59
C ALA A 98 -42.18 79.38 -110.88
N ALA A 99 -42.71 78.15 -110.85
CA ALA A 99 -42.78 77.28 -112.03
C ALA A 99 -43.97 77.64 -112.96
N ASP A 100 -45.03 78.24 -112.41
CA ASP A 100 -46.28 78.55 -113.13
C ASP A 100 -46.25 79.89 -113.90
N ASN A 101 -45.29 80.78 -113.55
CA ASN A 101 -45.07 82.06 -114.25
C ASN A 101 -44.04 81.96 -115.40
N ALA A 102 -43.23 80.91 -115.46
CA ALA A 102 -42.25 80.70 -116.54
C ALA A 102 -42.92 80.24 -117.86
N TYR A 103 -44.10 79.61 -117.78
CA TYR A 103 -44.83 79.09 -118.95
C TYR A 103 -45.75 80.13 -119.63
N ARG A 104 -45.92 81.33 -119.06
CA ARG A 104 -46.85 82.37 -119.59
C ARG A 104 -46.19 83.41 -120.50
N GLN A 105 -44.88 83.32 -120.76
CA GLN A 105 -44.11 84.33 -121.52
C GLN A 105 -43.46 83.83 -122.82
N GLU A 106 -43.78 82.62 -123.30
CA GLU A 106 -43.31 82.09 -124.59
C GLU A 106 -44.40 82.09 -125.69
N ARG A 107 -44.81 83.28 -126.15
CA ARG A 107 -45.54 83.48 -127.42
C ARG A 107 -45.19 84.83 -128.06
N HIS A 108 -43.91 85.15 -128.24
CA HIS A 108 -43.48 86.14 -129.24
C HIS A 108 -42.83 85.40 -130.40
N ARG A 109 -43.60 85.17 -131.46
CA ARG A 109 -43.11 84.69 -132.77
C ARG A 109 -42.61 85.90 -133.54
N GLU A 110 -41.34 86.23 -133.38
CA GLU A 110 -40.59 87.06 -134.31
C GLU A 110 -39.48 86.21 -134.92
N LYS A 111 -39.28 86.34 -136.23
CA LYS A 111 -38.51 85.42 -137.06
C LYS A 111 -37.04 85.43 -136.62
N GLU A 112 -36.56 84.34 -136.03
CA GLU A 112 -35.16 84.17 -135.64
C GLU A 112 -34.25 84.12 -136.89
N ASN A 113 -33.16 84.91 -136.86
CA ASN A 113 -32.06 84.78 -137.82
C ASN A 113 -31.26 83.51 -137.50
N MET A 114 -30.79 82.79 -138.52
CA MET A 114 -30.06 81.51 -138.40
C MET A 114 -28.92 81.54 -137.37
N THR A 115 -28.28 82.69 -137.17
CA THR A 115 -27.19 82.90 -136.22
C THR A 115 -27.60 82.75 -134.76
N ASP A 116 -28.76 83.28 -134.37
CA ASP A 116 -29.20 83.33 -132.97
C ASP A 116 -29.70 81.96 -132.51
N PHE A 117 -30.29 81.19 -133.42
CA PHE A 117 -30.63 79.79 -133.19
C PHE A 117 -29.38 78.94 -132.93
N ILE A 118 -28.30 79.17 -133.70
CA ILE A 118 -27.01 78.51 -133.51
C ILE A 118 -26.41 78.92 -132.14
N GLU A 119 -26.53 80.18 -131.74
CA GLU A 119 -25.97 80.68 -130.49
C GLU A 119 -26.73 80.17 -129.26
N LYS A 120 -28.06 80.15 -129.29
CA LYS A 120 -28.89 79.49 -128.25
C LYS A 120 -28.62 77.98 -128.18
N LYS A 121 -28.45 77.29 -129.32
CA LYS A 121 -28.05 75.88 -129.34
C LYS A 121 -26.67 75.66 -128.73
N ARG A 122 -25.71 76.57 -128.97
CA ARG A 122 -24.37 76.54 -128.33
C ARG A 122 -24.45 76.81 -126.83
N GLN A 123 -25.23 77.80 -126.40
CA GLN A 123 -25.43 78.10 -124.97
C GLN A 123 -26.12 76.94 -124.25
N MET A 124 -27.16 76.35 -124.86
CA MET A 124 -27.84 75.16 -124.36
C MET A 124 -26.86 73.97 -124.27
N PHE A 125 -26.00 73.77 -125.28
CA PHE A 125 -24.99 72.72 -125.25
C PHE A 125 -23.90 72.96 -124.19
N LEU A 126 -23.49 74.22 -123.97
CA LEU A 126 -22.51 74.58 -122.95
C LEU A 126 -23.07 74.37 -121.53
N VAL A 127 -24.33 74.75 -121.29
CA VAL A 127 -25.03 74.48 -120.02
C VAL A 127 -25.27 72.98 -119.84
N GLN A 128 -25.61 72.26 -120.91
CA GLN A 128 -25.73 70.81 -120.88
C GLN A 128 -24.38 70.16 -120.53
N MET A 129 -23.29 70.58 -121.17
CA MET A 129 -21.94 70.09 -120.90
C MET A 129 -21.47 70.45 -119.47
N SER A 130 -21.82 71.63 -118.94
CA SER A 130 -21.48 72.00 -117.56
C SER A 130 -22.32 71.25 -116.52
N LEU A 131 -23.60 70.99 -116.82
CA LEU A 131 -24.44 70.10 -116.01
C LEU A 131 -23.95 68.67 -116.04
N ASP A 132 -23.53 68.17 -117.20
CA ASP A 132 -23.02 66.80 -117.34
C ASP A 132 -21.65 66.64 -116.67
N THR A 133 -20.76 67.64 -116.74
CA THR A 133 -19.50 67.63 -115.96
C THR A 133 -19.76 67.72 -114.45
N LYS A 134 -20.69 68.57 -113.99
CA LYS A 134 -21.07 68.64 -112.57
C LYS A 134 -21.78 67.39 -112.08
N ARG A 135 -22.65 66.77 -112.89
CA ARG A 135 -23.28 65.48 -112.59
C ARG A 135 -22.23 64.36 -112.52
N ALA A 136 -21.24 64.35 -113.41
CA ALA A 136 -20.14 63.39 -113.34
C ALA A 136 -19.26 63.59 -112.10
N GLU A 137 -18.98 64.85 -111.74
CA GLU A 137 -18.22 65.20 -110.53
C GLU A 137 -18.99 64.84 -109.24
N ILE A 138 -20.31 65.09 -109.19
CA ILE A 138 -21.18 64.67 -108.09
C ILE A 138 -21.19 63.15 -107.97
N ARG A 139 -21.38 62.41 -109.07
CA ARG A 139 -21.33 60.93 -109.05
C ARG A 139 -20.00 60.40 -108.53
N LYS A 140 -18.87 61.02 -108.90
CA LYS A 140 -17.54 60.65 -108.41
C LYS A 140 -17.39 60.91 -106.91
N LEU A 141 -17.90 62.04 -106.41
CA LEU A 141 -17.88 62.34 -104.97
C LEU A 141 -18.84 61.44 -104.19
N GLU A 142 -20.00 61.10 -104.75
CA GLU A 142 -20.95 60.13 -104.18
C GLU A 142 -20.33 58.75 -104.09
N GLU A 143 -19.64 58.27 -105.12
CA GLU A 143 -18.92 56.99 -105.10
C GLU A 143 -17.79 56.99 -104.06
N GLN A 144 -17.00 58.07 -103.97
CA GLN A 144 -15.98 58.21 -102.92
C GLN A 144 -16.58 58.31 -101.51
N ALA A 145 -17.75 58.94 -101.36
CA ALA A 145 -18.46 59.00 -100.08
C ALA A 145 -18.99 57.61 -99.69
N GLN A 146 -19.59 56.87 -100.62
CA GLN A 146 -20.06 55.50 -100.42
C GLN A 146 -18.91 54.56 -100.04
N GLN A 147 -17.78 54.61 -100.74
CA GLN A 147 -16.60 53.79 -100.38
C GLN A 147 -16.08 54.11 -98.97
N ARG A 148 -16.09 55.38 -98.56
CA ARG A 148 -15.71 55.79 -97.19
C ARG A 148 -16.75 55.34 -96.16
N GLU A 149 -18.03 55.48 -96.47
CA GLU A 149 -19.13 55.03 -95.60
C GLU A 149 -19.10 53.51 -95.41
N GLU A 150 -18.87 52.74 -96.47
CA GLU A 150 -18.70 51.29 -96.39
C GLU A 150 -17.44 50.90 -95.61
N ALA A 151 -16.33 51.63 -95.75
CA ALA A 151 -15.11 51.40 -94.99
C ALA A 151 -15.32 51.71 -93.49
N LEU A 152 -15.98 52.83 -93.18
CA LEU A 152 -16.33 53.20 -91.81
C LEU A 152 -17.27 52.16 -91.20
N ARG A 153 -18.33 51.77 -91.91
CA ARG A 153 -19.27 50.75 -91.46
C ARG A 153 -18.60 49.41 -91.20
N LYS A 154 -17.66 48.98 -92.05
CA LYS A 154 -16.86 47.77 -91.80
C LYS A 154 -15.98 47.93 -90.56
N SER A 155 -15.35 49.09 -90.35
CA SER A 155 -14.56 49.33 -89.15
C SER A 155 -15.40 49.38 -87.87
N GLU A 156 -16.60 49.96 -87.93
CA GLU A 156 -17.57 49.97 -86.82
C GLU A 156 -18.01 48.55 -86.48
N GLN A 157 -18.34 47.73 -87.49
CA GLN A 157 -18.68 46.32 -87.29
C GLN A 157 -17.53 45.53 -86.66
N MET A 158 -16.29 45.73 -87.12
CA MET A 158 -15.13 45.08 -86.53
C MET A 158 -14.91 45.51 -85.07
N LEU A 159 -15.12 46.78 -84.74
CA LEU A 159 -15.03 47.27 -83.36
C LEU A 159 -16.16 46.72 -82.48
N GLU A 160 -17.38 46.59 -83.00
CA GLU A 160 -18.50 45.99 -82.30
C GLU A 160 -18.30 44.50 -82.04
N GLU A 161 -17.77 43.78 -83.04
CA GLU A 161 -17.36 42.38 -82.90
C GLU A 161 -16.26 42.20 -81.85
N ASP A 162 -15.24 43.07 -81.87
CA ASP A 162 -14.15 43.00 -80.90
C ASP A 162 -14.64 43.38 -79.49
N SER A 163 -15.49 44.40 -79.35
CA SER A 163 -16.15 44.73 -78.08
C SER A 163 -16.94 43.53 -77.54
N SER A 164 -17.72 42.87 -78.39
CA SER A 164 -18.48 41.67 -78.04
C SER A 164 -17.55 40.52 -77.61
N ARG A 165 -16.41 40.33 -78.30
CA ARG A 165 -15.40 39.33 -77.94
C ARG A 165 -14.74 39.65 -76.60
N PHE A 166 -14.45 40.92 -76.32
CA PHE A 166 -13.88 41.35 -75.05
C PHE A 166 -14.86 41.14 -73.90
N GLU A 167 -16.13 41.49 -74.06
CA GLU A 167 -17.16 41.21 -73.05
C GLU A 167 -17.30 39.72 -72.78
N LEU A 168 -17.29 38.89 -73.82
CA LEU A 168 -17.29 37.43 -73.67
C LEU A 168 -16.03 36.93 -72.98
N PHE A 169 -14.85 37.50 -73.29
CA PHE A 169 -13.60 37.16 -72.62
C PHE A 169 -13.65 37.50 -71.13
N LEU A 170 -14.14 38.68 -70.75
CA LEU A 170 -14.30 39.07 -69.34
C LEU A 170 -15.27 38.13 -68.63
N LYS A 171 -16.44 37.86 -69.21
CA LYS A 171 -17.42 36.90 -68.66
C LYS A 171 -16.81 35.51 -68.48
N MET A 172 -16.04 35.02 -69.46
CA MET A 172 -15.36 33.73 -69.36
C MET A 172 -14.21 33.74 -68.35
N ASN A 173 -13.51 34.85 -68.17
CA ASN A 173 -12.43 34.97 -67.18
C ASN A 173 -13.01 35.00 -65.77
N ASP A 174 -14.04 35.82 -65.53
CA ASP A 174 -14.76 35.90 -64.27
C ASP A 174 -15.38 34.54 -63.92
N GLN A 175 -16.00 33.87 -64.89
CA GLN A 175 -16.53 32.52 -64.69
C GLN A 175 -15.42 31.53 -64.34
N LYS A 176 -14.27 31.57 -65.02
CA LYS A 176 -13.12 30.72 -64.69
C LYS A 176 -12.56 31.01 -63.29
N ALA A 177 -12.54 32.28 -62.86
CA ALA A 177 -12.11 32.67 -61.52
C ALA A 177 -13.08 32.15 -60.45
N VAL A 178 -14.38 32.32 -60.66
CA VAL A 178 -15.43 31.78 -59.77
C VAL A 178 -15.36 30.25 -59.72
N ASP A 179 -15.20 29.58 -60.86
CA ASP A 179 -15.07 28.12 -60.92
C ASP A 179 -13.80 27.63 -60.21
N ALA A 180 -12.69 28.38 -60.29
CA ALA A 180 -11.46 28.08 -59.56
C ALA A 180 -11.63 28.23 -58.04
N ILE A 181 -12.29 29.30 -57.59
CA ILE A 181 -12.63 29.51 -56.17
C ILE A 181 -13.52 28.38 -55.68
N ARG A 182 -14.57 28.04 -56.43
CA ARG A 182 -15.50 26.96 -56.08
C ARG A 182 -14.81 25.61 -55.97
N LYS A 183 -13.86 25.32 -56.86
CA LYS A 183 -13.03 24.11 -56.79
C LYS A 183 -12.15 24.11 -55.54
N ALA A 184 -11.49 25.22 -55.23
CA ALA A 184 -10.68 25.35 -54.02
C ALA A 184 -11.53 25.22 -52.73
N GLU A 185 -12.71 25.81 -52.70
CA GLU A 185 -13.67 25.67 -51.59
C GLU A 185 -14.16 24.22 -51.44
N ALA A 186 -14.46 23.53 -52.55
CA ALA A 186 -14.84 22.12 -52.52
C ALA A 186 -13.70 21.23 -52.00
N GLU A 187 -12.45 21.46 -52.43
CA GLU A 187 -11.28 20.74 -51.96
C GLU A 187 -10.98 21.00 -50.47
N THR A 188 -11.09 22.26 -50.02
CA THR A 188 -10.91 22.61 -48.60
C THR A 188 -12.02 22.01 -47.73
N LYS A 189 -13.26 21.97 -48.20
CA LYS A 189 -14.36 21.28 -47.54
C LYS A 189 -14.10 19.78 -47.43
N ASN A 190 -13.72 19.11 -48.52
CA ASN A 190 -13.36 17.69 -48.50
C ASN A 190 -12.21 17.40 -47.53
N LYS A 191 -11.20 18.28 -47.48
CA LYS A 191 -10.10 18.19 -46.50
C LYS A 191 -10.62 18.32 -45.07
N GLN A 192 -11.50 19.28 -44.80
CA GLN A 192 -12.08 19.46 -43.46
C GLN A 192 -12.90 18.25 -43.03
N ASP A 193 -13.72 17.68 -43.93
CA ASP A 193 -14.51 16.48 -43.66
C ASP A 193 -13.59 15.29 -43.33
N LYS A 194 -12.50 15.11 -44.08
CA LYS A 194 -11.48 14.08 -43.78
C LYS A 194 -10.76 14.32 -42.45
N VAL A 195 -10.46 15.56 -42.10
CA VAL A 195 -9.87 15.88 -40.78
C VAL A 195 -10.86 15.57 -39.65
N GLN A 196 -12.15 15.83 -39.83
CA GLN A 196 -13.18 15.45 -38.85
C GLN A 196 -13.30 13.92 -38.73
N GLU A 197 -13.24 13.20 -39.84
CA GLU A 197 -13.23 11.72 -39.86
C GLU A 197 -12.01 11.16 -39.12
N ILE A 198 -10.81 11.70 -39.37
CA ILE A 198 -9.59 11.35 -38.63
C ILE A 198 -9.75 11.61 -37.13
N LYS A 199 -10.33 12.75 -36.73
CA LYS A 199 -10.59 13.05 -35.32
C LYS A 199 -11.54 12.03 -34.68
N LYS A 200 -12.61 11.64 -35.38
CA LYS A 200 -13.55 10.60 -34.90
C LYS A 200 -12.86 9.26 -34.75
N LEU A 201 -12.08 8.83 -35.75
CA LEU A 201 -11.32 7.58 -35.70
C LEU A 201 -10.29 7.59 -34.57
N ASN A 202 -9.56 8.70 -34.37
CA ASN A 202 -8.61 8.83 -33.27
C ASN A 202 -9.31 8.76 -31.89
N ALA A 203 -10.50 9.32 -31.75
CA ALA A 203 -11.29 9.20 -30.53
C ALA A 203 -11.75 7.74 -30.29
N GLN A 204 -12.17 7.03 -31.34
CA GLN A 204 -12.50 5.60 -31.25
C GLN A 204 -11.28 4.76 -30.88
N ILE A 205 -10.12 5.02 -31.49
CA ILE A 205 -8.86 4.35 -31.14
C ILE A 205 -8.52 4.60 -29.67
N ALA A 206 -8.67 5.82 -29.17
CA ALA A 206 -8.42 6.13 -27.76
C ALA A 206 -9.40 5.41 -26.82
N ALA A 207 -10.68 5.32 -27.19
CA ALA A 207 -11.68 4.57 -26.43
C ALA A 207 -11.34 3.08 -26.38
N VAL A 208 -11.07 2.46 -27.52
CA VAL A 208 -10.67 1.04 -27.59
C VAL A 208 -9.38 0.79 -26.83
N LYS A 209 -8.38 1.68 -26.91
CA LYS A 209 -7.15 1.56 -26.11
C LYS A 209 -7.42 1.63 -24.61
N SER A 210 -8.33 2.51 -24.17
CA SER A 210 -8.72 2.56 -22.76
C SER A 210 -9.47 1.31 -22.32
N GLU A 211 -10.33 0.74 -23.17
CA GLU A 211 -11.00 -0.54 -22.91
C GLU A 211 -9.99 -1.69 -22.87
N MET A 212 -9.05 -1.75 -23.82
CA MET A 212 -7.96 -2.73 -23.82
C MET A 212 -7.13 -2.65 -22.54
N ALA A 213 -6.75 -1.45 -22.09
CA ALA A 213 -6.01 -1.29 -20.83
C ALA A 213 -6.81 -1.79 -19.61
N LYS A 214 -8.13 -1.50 -19.54
CA LYS A 214 -9.00 -2.05 -18.48
C LYS A 214 -9.07 -3.58 -18.54
N TYR A 215 -9.16 -4.14 -19.75
CA TYR A 215 -9.18 -5.58 -19.93
C TYR A 215 -7.83 -6.21 -19.59
N GLU A 216 -6.72 -5.57 -19.92
CA GLU A 216 -5.36 -5.98 -19.53
C GLU A 216 -5.20 -5.99 -18.00
N GLU A 217 -5.60 -4.92 -17.31
CA GLU A 217 -5.61 -4.86 -15.84
C GLU A 217 -6.48 -5.99 -15.25
N SER A 218 -7.71 -6.18 -15.75
CA SER A 218 -8.59 -7.26 -15.28
C SER A 218 -8.03 -8.66 -15.58
N LEU A 219 -7.27 -8.80 -16.68
CA LEU A 219 -6.60 -10.04 -17.05
C LEU A 219 -5.41 -10.31 -16.12
N GLU A 220 -4.63 -9.29 -15.78
CA GLU A 220 -3.54 -9.39 -14.80
C GLU A 220 -4.08 -9.81 -13.43
N GLU A 221 -5.19 -9.22 -12.98
CA GLU A 221 -5.88 -9.64 -11.74
C GLU A 221 -6.35 -11.10 -11.83
N CYS A 222 -7.02 -11.49 -12.92
CA CYS A 222 -7.45 -12.88 -13.13
C CYS A 222 -6.27 -13.86 -13.21
N GLN A 223 -5.15 -13.45 -13.79
CA GLN A 223 -3.93 -14.25 -13.83
C GLN A 223 -3.30 -14.38 -12.45
N ALA A 224 -3.30 -13.32 -11.64
CA ALA A 224 -2.86 -13.37 -10.25
C ALA A 224 -3.73 -14.34 -9.45
N TYR A 225 -5.05 -14.26 -9.60
CA TYR A 225 -5.97 -15.23 -8.99
C TYR A 225 -5.74 -16.65 -9.51
N LYS A 226 -5.49 -16.85 -10.80
CA LYS A 226 -5.15 -18.17 -11.36
C LYS A 226 -3.88 -18.73 -10.73
N ARG A 227 -2.80 -17.94 -10.66
CA ARG A 227 -1.54 -18.34 -10.03
C ARG A 227 -1.74 -18.74 -8.57
N PHE A 228 -2.49 -17.93 -7.81
CA PHE A 228 -2.85 -18.24 -6.43
C PHE A 228 -3.62 -19.56 -6.31
N MET A 229 -4.58 -19.80 -7.20
CA MET A 229 -5.35 -21.04 -7.22
C MET A 229 -4.51 -22.24 -7.65
N ASP A 230 -3.55 -22.05 -8.56
CA ASP A 230 -2.60 -23.08 -8.98
C ASP A 230 -1.64 -23.43 -7.83
N GLU A 231 -1.21 -22.46 -7.02
CA GLU A 231 -0.40 -22.66 -5.80
C GLU A 231 -1.16 -23.43 -4.71
N LEU A 232 -2.45 -23.16 -4.54
CA LEU A 232 -3.31 -23.86 -3.59
C LEU A 232 -3.79 -25.22 -4.08
N THR A 233 -3.66 -25.50 -5.39
CA THR A 233 -4.10 -26.78 -5.95
C THR A 233 -3.18 -27.90 -5.44
N PRO A 234 -3.72 -28.95 -4.80
CA PRO A 234 -2.91 -30.06 -4.31
C PRO A 234 -2.07 -30.70 -5.42
N GLN A 235 -0.78 -30.93 -5.15
CA GLN A 235 0.13 -31.53 -6.13
C GLN A 235 -0.32 -32.94 -6.56
N GLU A 236 -0.99 -33.68 -5.68
CA GLU A 236 -1.57 -34.99 -5.97
C GLU A 236 -2.57 -34.92 -7.13
N TYR A 237 -3.45 -33.92 -7.14
CA TYR A 237 -4.41 -33.73 -8.22
C TYR A 237 -3.73 -33.37 -9.54
N VAL A 238 -2.68 -32.53 -9.50
CA VAL A 238 -1.90 -32.18 -10.71
C VAL A 238 -1.21 -33.42 -11.28
N GLN A 239 -0.68 -34.30 -10.42
CA GLN A 239 -0.04 -35.54 -10.83
C GLN A 239 -1.05 -36.50 -11.47
N GLU A 240 -2.20 -36.70 -10.85
CA GLU A 240 -3.28 -37.55 -11.38
C GLU A 240 -3.75 -37.05 -12.76
N GLN A 241 -3.97 -35.74 -12.91
CA GLN A 241 -4.34 -35.16 -14.20
C GLN A 241 -3.24 -35.32 -15.25
N ARG A 242 -1.97 -35.24 -14.86
CA ARG A 242 -0.83 -35.44 -15.76
C ARG A 242 -0.72 -36.88 -16.23
N GLU A 243 -0.98 -37.84 -15.35
CA GLU A 243 -0.99 -39.27 -15.67
C GLU A 243 -2.18 -39.61 -16.58
N ALA A 244 -3.37 -39.11 -16.26
CA ALA A 244 -4.55 -39.26 -17.12
C ALA A 244 -4.30 -38.70 -18.53
N HIS A 245 -3.66 -37.54 -18.64
CA HIS A 245 -3.30 -36.96 -19.93
C HIS A 245 -2.28 -37.81 -20.70
N LYS A 246 -1.24 -38.31 -20.02
CA LYS A 246 -0.27 -39.24 -20.64
C LYS A 246 -0.96 -40.51 -21.15
N ALA A 247 -1.88 -41.06 -20.36
CA ALA A 247 -2.66 -42.23 -20.75
C ALA A 247 -3.54 -41.94 -21.98
N GLU A 248 -4.19 -40.78 -22.04
CA GLU A 248 -4.99 -40.35 -23.20
C GLU A 248 -4.12 -40.21 -24.47
N VAL A 249 -2.93 -39.62 -24.34
CA VAL A 249 -1.95 -39.49 -25.42
C VAL A 249 -1.46 -40.86 -25.90
N GLU A 250 -1.17 -41.76 -24.98
CA GLU A 250 -0.79 -43.15 -25.29
C GLU A 250 -1.93 -43.92 -25.96
N GLU A 251 -3.17 -43.75 -25.50
CA GLU A 251 -4.36 -44.36 -26.11
C GLU A 251 -4.53 -43.87 -27.56
N LYS A 252 -4.40 -42.56 -27.82
CA LYS A 252 -4.45 -41.99 -29.18
C LYS A 252 -3.34 -42.55 -30.06
N ARG A 253 -2.12 -42.68 -29.52
CA ARG A 253 -0.99 -43.30 -30.24
C ARG A 253 -1.27 -44.76 -30.57
N MET A 254 -1.80 -45.53 -29.62
CA MET A 254 -2.15 -46.93 -29.81
C MET A 254 -3.30 -47.10 -30.81
N ALA A 255 -4.32 -46.25 -30.75
CA ALA A 255 -5.42 -46.23 -31.70
C ALA A 255 -4.94 -45.93 -33.13
N ARG A 256 -4.03 -44.96 -33.29
CA ARG A 256 -3.39 -44.65 -34.59
C ARG A 256 -2.58 -45.84 -35.11
N LYS A 257 -1.75 -46.46 -34.26
CA LYS A 257 -0.98 -47.66 -34.62
C LYS A 257 -1.90 -48.82 -35.02
N ALA A 258 -2.97 -49.06 -34.27
CA ALA A 258 -3.95 -50.11 -34.55
C ALA A 258 -4.73 -49.87 -35.85
N ALA A 259 -5.17 -48.63 -36.11
CA ALA A 259 -5.85 -48.27 -37.35
C ALA A 259 -4.93 -48.43 -38.57
N ARG A 260 -3.64 -48.13 -38.42
CA ARG A 260 -2.65 -48.34 -39.48
C ARG A 260 -2.33 -49.82 -39.70
N ALA A 261 -2.24 -50.60 -38.62
CA ALA A 261 -2.03 -52.04 -38.69
C ALA A 261 -3.19 -52.74 -39.43
N SER A 262 -4.44 -52.38 -39.13
CA SER A 262 -5.61 -52.93 -39.84
C SER A 262 -5.67 -52.51 -41.30
N ALA A 263 -5.30 -51.25 -41.63
CA ALA A 263 -5.19 -50.80 -43.01
C ALA A 263 -4.12 -51.62 -43.77
N ARG A 264 -2.96 -51.85 -43.15
CA ARG A 264 -1.88 -52.66 -43.73
C ARG A 264 -2.32 -54.11 -43.97
N GLU A 265 -3.07 -54.71 -43.07
CA GLU A 265 -3.60 -56.07 -43.22
C GLU A 265 -4.57 -56.19 -44.39
N VAL A 266 -5.46 -55.20 -44.59
CA VAL A 266 -6.37 -55.15 -45.74
C VAL A 266 -5.60 -55.03 -47.05
N GLU A 267 -4.61 -54.12 -47.10
CA GLU A 267 -3.79 -53.94 -48.29
C GLU A 267 -2.91 -55.17 -48.57
N ASP A 268 -2.35 -55.82 -47.55
CA ASP A 268 -1.57 -57.07 -47.73
C ASP A 268 -2.41 -58.15 -48.36
N ARG A 269 -3.63 -58.38 -47.83
CA ARG A 269 -4.57 -59.34 -48.40
C ARG A 269 -4.91 -59.03 -49.85
N GLN A 270 -5.14 -57.75 -50.19
CA GLN A 270 -5.37 -57.34 -51.58
C GLN A 270 -4.16 -57.61 -52.48
N THR A 271 -2.96 -57.25 -52.04
CA THR A 271 -1.74 -57.47 -52.84
C THR A 271 -1.41 -58.95 -53.02
N GLU A 272 -1.71 -59.80 -52.03
CA GLU A 272 -1.58 -61.24 -52.12
C GLU A 272 -2.62 -61.86 -53.07
N GLU A 273 -3.89 -61.43 -52.98
CA GLU A 273 -4.96 -61.85 -53.90
C GLU A 273 -4.65 -61.44 -55.35
N GLU A 274 -4.14 -60.22 -55.57
CA GLU A 274 -3.70 -59.72 -56.88
C GLU A 274 -2.52 -60.54 -57.43
N PHE A 275 -1.50 -60.82 -56.60
CA PHE A 275 -0.34 -61.61 -57.01
C PHE A 275 -0.73 -63.06 -57.35
N LEU A 276 -1.63 -63.68 -56.57
CA LEU A 276 -2.14 -65.02 -56.84
C LEU A 276 -2.95 -65.06 -58.15
N SER A 277 -3.81 -64.07 -58.37
CA SER A 277 -4.59 -63.91 -59.61
C SER A 277 -3.67 -63.73 -60.84
N GLU A 278 -2.62 -62.91 -60.72
CA GLU A 278 -1.62 -62.70 -61.78
C GLU A 278 -0.84 -63.99 -62.09
N MET A 279 -0.42 -64.72 -61.04
CA MET A 279 0.28 -66.00 -61.18
C MET A 279 -0.63 -67.10 -61.76
N GLU A 280 -1.92 -67.10 -61.45
CA GLU A 280 -2.90 -68.04 -62.03
C GLU A 280 -3.19 -67.71 -63.50
N ALA A 281 -3.33 -66.42 -63.85
CA ALA A 281 -3.49 -65.97 -65.23
C ALA A 281 -2.29 -66.37 -66.12
N LEU A 282 -1.07 -66.27 -65.60
CA LEU A 282 0.16 -66.71 -66.28
C LEU A 282 0.21 -68.25 -66.46
N LYS A 283 -0.42 -69.02 -65.57
CA LYS A 283 -0.50 -70.50 -65.66
C LYS A 283 -1.62 -71.00 -66.57
N ASN A 284 -2.71 -70.25 -66.72
CA ASN A 284 -3.91 -70.64 -67.49
C ASN A 284 -3.87 -70.30 -69.00
N VAL A 285 -2.73 -69.82 -69.53
CA VAL A 285 -2.57 -69.56 -70.97
C VAL A 285 -2.64 -70.88 -71.76
N LYS A 286 -3.74 -71.09 -72.51
CA LYS A 286 -3.96 -72.29 -73.33
C LYS A 286 -2.83 -72.49 -74.37
N GLY A 287 -1.97 -73.50 -74.13
CA GLY A 287 -1.18 -74.15 -75.19
C GLY A 287 0.35 -74.11 -75.08
N LYS A 288 0.97 -73.46 -74.08
CA LYS A 288 2.43 -73.51 -73.86
C LYS A 288 2.76 -73.62 -72.37
N ARG A 289 3.74 -74.48 -72.03
CA ARG A 289 4.28 -74.52 -70.66
C ARG A 289 4.84 -73.13 -70.31
N PRO A 290 4.50 -72.54 -69.15
CA PRO A 290 5.07 -71.27 -68.72
C PRO A 290 6.60 -71.35 -68.62
N ASP A 291 7.32 -70.31 -69.07
CA ASP A 291 8.78 -70.26 -68.98
C ASP A 291 9.22 -70.10 -67.52
N PRO A 292 10.02 -71.03 -66.95
CA PRO A 292 10.40 -71.00 -65.52
C PRO A 292 11.13 -69.72 -65.12
N LYS A 293 11.92 -69.14 -66.04
CA LYS A 293 12.68 -67.91 -65.80
C LYS A 293 11.79 -66.68 -65.63
N VAL A 294 10.65 -66.61 -66.33
CA VAL A 294 9.72 -65.47 -66.27
C VAL A 294 8.93 -65.49 -64.96
N LEU A 295 8.49 -66.67 -64.53
CA LEU A 295 7.86 -66.85 -63.21
C LEU A 295 8.83 -66.47 -62.08
N GLN A 296 10.08 -66.92 -62.15
CA GLN A 296 11.10 -66.59 -61.15
C GLN A 296 11.44 -65.10 -61.12
N GLN A 297 11.43 -64.41 -62.27
CA GLN A 297 11.60 -62.96 -62.34
C GLN A 297 10.43 -62.23 -61.67
N ARG A 298 9.17 -62.59 -61.98
CA ARG A 298 7.98 -62.00 -61.35
C ARG A 298 7.93 -62.25 -59.84
N GLU A 299 8.34 -63.44 -59.39
CA GLU A 299 8.49 -63.75 -57.96
C GLU A 299 9.57 -62.86 -57.30
N SER A 300 10.71 -62.65 -57.96
CA SER A 300 11.77 -61.76 -57.43
C SER A 300 11.35 -60.28 -57.41
N GLU A 301 10.57 -59.83 -58.40
CA GLU A 301 9.99 -58.48 -58.44
C GLU A 301 8.95 -58.29 -57.33
N HIS A 302 8.09 -59.28 -57.10
CA HIS A 302 7.13 -59.27 -55.99
C HIS A 302 7.83 -59.25 -54.64
N GLN A 303 8.88 -60.06 -54.46
CA GLN A 303 9.71 -60.05 -53.24
C GLN A 303 10.44 -58.71 -53.03
N ALA A 304 10.95 -58.10 -54.09
CA ALA A 304 11.57 -56.77 -54.02
C ALA A 304 10.55 -55.68 -53.64
N ARG A 305 9.32 -55.75 -54.16
CA ARG A 305 8.21 -54.84 -53.81
C ARG A 305 7.80 -54.98 -52.35
N LEU A 306 7.70 -56.22 -51.84
CA LEU A 306 7.46 -56.49 -50.41
C LEU A 306 8.59 -55.94 -49.54
N ALA A 307 9.85 -56.10 -49.94
CA ALA A 307 11.00 -55.58 -49.21
C ALA A 307 11.06 -54.04 -49.18
N GLN A 308 10.67 -53.37 -50.27
CA GLN A 308 10.53 -51.91 -50.30
C GLN A 308 9.42 -51.43 -49.37
N ARG A 309 8.26 -52.09 -49.43
CA ARG A 309 7.11 -51.78 -48.57
C ARG A 309 7.40 -52.03 -47.09
N ALA A 310 8.19 -53.06 -46.77
CA ALA A 310 8.65 -53.31 -45.41
C ALA A 310 9.52 -52.16 -44.86
N LYS A 311 10.42 -51.60 -45.69
CA LYS A 311 11.23 -50.41 -45.31
C LYS A 311 10.37 -49.16 -45.14
N GLU A 312 9.35 -48.99 -45.99
CA GLU A 312 8.40 -47.89 -45.88
C GLU A 312 7.61 -47.98 -44.58
N ARG A 313 7.10 -49.17 -44.23
CA ARG A 313 6.43 -49.44 -42.95
C ARG A 313 7.31 -49.17 -41.74
N GLU A 314 8.58 -49.57 -41.79
CA GLU A 314 9.53 -49.30 -40.71
C GLU A 314 9.73 -47.79 -40.49
N ARG A 315 9.79 -47.02 -41.60
CA ARG A 315 9.87 -45.55 -41.54
C ARG A 315 8.60 -44.96 -40.94
N GLU A 316 7.46 -45.43 -41.40
CA GLU A 316 6.13 -45.04 -40.94
C GLU A 316 5.91 -45.30 -39.44
N ASP A 317 6.36 -46.46 -38.94
CA ASP A 317 6.27 -46.82 -37.52
C ASP A 317 7.14 -45.92 -36.65
N ARG A 318 8.31 -45.55 -37.16
CA ARG A 318 9.21 -44.59 -36.51
C ARG A 318 8.60 -43.18 -36.46
N GLU A 319 7.84 -42.79 -37.49
CA GLU A 319 7.09 -41.53 -37.51
C GLU A 319 5.94 -41.54 -36.48
N ASP A 320 5.26 -42.68 -36.30
CA ASP A 320 4.18 -42.83 -35.32
C ASP A 320 4.69 -42.85 -33.87
N GLU A 321 5.90 -43.36 -33.61
CA GLU A 321 6.53 -43.26 -32.28
C GLU A 321 6.88 -41.82 -31.90
N ARG A 322 7.31 -41.02 -32.87
CA ARG A 322 7.63 -39.60 -32.68
C ARG A 322 6.39 -38.71 -32.72
N TRP A 323 5.24 -39.25 -33.13
CA TRP A 323 4.01 -38.48 -33.25
C TRP A 323 3.50 -38.02 -31.89
N ASP A 324 3.26 -36.72 -31.79
CA ASP A 324 2.69 -36.07 -30.63
C ASP A 324 1.25 -35.63 -30.97
N PRO A 325 0.22 -36.19 -30.30
CA PRO A 325 -1.17 -35.79 -30.50
C PRO A 325 -1.46 -34.32 -30.18
N ASP A 326 -0.62 -33.65 -29.37
CA ASP A 326 -0.92 -32.31 -28.86
C ASP A 326 -0.35 -31.17 -29.73
N GLU A 327 0.39 -31.49 -30.80
CA GLU A 327 0.92 -30.53 -31.80
C GLU A 327 1.46 -29.22 -31.21
N GLY A 328 2.27 -29.31 -30.14
CA GLY A 328 2.91 -28.14 -29.52
C GLY A 328 1.99 -27.24 -28.69
N LYS A 329 0.75 -27.66 -28.41
CA LYS A 329 -0.09 -27.01 -27.38
C LYS A 329 0.38 -27.45 -25.99
N PRO A 330 0.74 -26.53 -25.10
CA PRO A 330 1.06 -26.88 -23.72
C PRO A 330 -0.16 -27.56 -23.08
N TRP A 331 0.07 -28.70 -22.43
CA TRP A 331 -0.94 -29.32 -21.60
C TRP A 331 -1.34 -28.36 -20.47
N GLU A 332 -2.62 -28.00 -20.42
CA GLU A 332 -3.18 -27.19 -19.34
C GLU A 332 -3.95 -28.10 -18.38
N CYS A 333 -3.48 -28.15 -17.12
CA CYS A 333 -4.20 -28.86 -16.07
C CYS A 333 -5.58 -28.21 -15.86
N LYS A 334 -6.63 -29.02 -15.85
CA LYS A 334 -7.99 -28.55 -15.55
C LYS A 334 -8.02 -27.99 -14.11
N MET A 335 -8.71 -26.87 -13.93
CA MET A 335 -8.85 -26.22 -12.61
C MET A 335 -9.42 -27.20 -11.57
N PHE A 336 -8.79 -27.25 -10.40
CA PHE A 336 -9.24 -28.06 -9.27
C PHE A 336 -10.50 -27.46 -8.63
N PHE A 337 -10.48 -26.15 -8.40
CA PHE A 337 -11.58 -25.41 -7.81
C PHE A 337 -12.66 -25.09 -8.85
N LYS A 338 -13.85 -25.67 -8.66
CA LYS A 338 -15.02 -25.45 -9.53
C LYS A 338 -16.05 -24.51 -8.94
N ARG A 339 -16.08 -24.41 -7.60
CA ARG A 339 -17.01 -23.53 -6.87
C ARG A 339 -16.21 -22.66 -5.89
N PRO A 340 -16.52 -21.35 -5.77
CA PRO A 340 -15.84 -20.47 -4.83
C PRO A 340 -15.90 -20.95 -3.38
N GLN A 341 -16.99 -21.63 -2.99
CA GLN A 341 -17.16 -22.20 -1.64
C GLN A 341 -16.06 -23.19 -1.27
N GLN A 342 -15.52 -23.97 -2.21
CA GLN A 342 -14.49 -24.96 -1.92
C GLN A 342 -13.23 -24.33 -1.32
N LEU A 343 -12.87 -23.14 -1.78
CA LEU A 343 -11.72 -22.41 -1.26
C LEU A 343 -12.01 -21.85 0.14
N LEU A 344 -13.22 -21.30 0.34
CA LEU A 344 -13.65 -20.81 1.64
C LEU A 344 -13.72 -21.93 2.69
N ASP A 345 -14.18 -23.12 2.29
CA ASP A 345 -14.24 -24.30 3.15
C ASP A 345 -12.83 -24.76 3.55
N ILE A 346 -11.85 -24.70 2.63
CA ILE A 346 -10.44 -25.00 2.96
C ILE A 346 -9.87 -23.95 3.92
N PHE A 347 -10.15 -22.66 3.72
CA PHE A 347 -9.70 -21.63 4.65
C PHE A 347 -10.35 -21.78 6.03
N ALA A 348 -11.65 -22.04 6.09
CA ALA A 348 -12.34 -22.33 7.35
C ALA A 348 -11.72 -23.55 8.05
N ALA A 349 -11.45 -24.64 7.32
CA ALA A 349 -10.80 -25.82 7.88
C ALA A 349 -9.35 -25.54 8.35
N LEU A 350 -8.60 -24.69 7.63
CA LEU A 350 -7.27 -24.25 8.05
C LEU A 350 -7.32 -23.34 9.27
N GLU A 351 -8.30 -22.45 9.35
CA GLU A 351 -8.56 -21.60 10.52
C GLU A 351 -8.91 -22.44 11.74
N GLU A 352 -9.83 -23.41 11.59
CA GLU A 352 -10.17 -24.37 12.65
C GLU A 352 -8.95 -25.17 13.10
N ARG A 353 -8.14 -25.67 12.15
CA ARG A 353 -6.90 -26.40 12.47
C ARG A 353 -5.88 -25.53 13.17
N ASN A 354 -5.70 -24.28 12.74
CA ASN A 354 -4.77 -23.35 13.36
C ASN A 354 -5.25 -22.97 14.77
N LEU A 355 -6.55 -22.74 14.93
CA LEU A 355 -7.15 -22.49 16.24
C LEU A 355 -6.96 -23.68 17.18
N PHE A 356 -7.17 -24.90 16.66
CA PHE A 356 -6.92 -26.14 17.40
C PHE A 356 -5.44 -26.29 17.79
N LEU A 357 -4.50 -25.97 16.89
CA LEU A 357 -3.07 -25.98 17.19
C LEU A 357 -2.68 -24.95 18.26
N ILE A 358 -3.26 -23.75 18.19
CA ILE A 358 -3.05 -22.70 19.19
C ILE A 358 -3.57 -23.18 20.55
N GLN A 359 -4.78 -23.72 20.59
CA GLN A 359 -5.36 -24.25 21.83
C GLN A 359 -4.50 -25.38 22.40
N ASN A 360 -4.08 -26.33 21.58
CA ASN A 360 -3.19 -27.41 22.03
C ASN A 360 -1.86 -26.86 22.55
N SER A 361 -1.27 -25.87 21.87
CA SER A 361 -0.04 -25.24 22.34
C SER A 361 -0.21 -24.57 23.71
N GLN A 362 -1.34 -23.87 23.93
CA GLN A 362 -1.66 -23.26 25.22
C GLN A 362 -1.89 -24.33 26.31
N GLU A 363 -2.63 -25.40 26.01
CA GLU A 363 -2.83 -26.51 26.95
C GLU A 363 -1.50 -27.18 27.33
N THR A 364 -0.60 -27.38 26.37
CA THR A 364 0.74 -27.93 26.65
C THR A 364 1.63 -26.96 27.42
N GLU A 365 1.47 -25.65 27.18
CA GLU A 365 2.19 -24.60 27.91
C GLU A 365 1.72 -24.54 29.37
N GLU A 366 0.41 -24.57 29.62
CA GLU A 366 -0.19 -24.64 30.95
C GLU A 366 0.29 -25.89 31.71
N GLN A 367 0.27 -27.06 31.08
CA GLN A 367 0.80 -28.29 31.67
C GLN A 367 2.29 -28.17 32.04
N LEU A 368 3.07 -27.49 31.19
CA LEU A 368 4.49 -27.26 31.43
C LEU A 368 4.72 -26.28 32.58
N GLU A 369 3.92 -25.22 32.69
CA GLU A 369 3.93 -24.30 33.84
C GLU A 369 3.53 -24.99 35.14
N GLU A 370 2.49 -25.82 35.12
CA GLU A 370 2.11 -26.63 36.27
C GLU A 370 3.25 -27.57 36.69
N LEU A 371 3.91 -28.24 35.74
CA LEU A 371 5.04 -29.13 36.02
C LEU A 371 6.22 -28.35 36.60
N LYS A 372 6.52 -27.16 36.07
CA LYS A 372 7.55 -26.26 36.62
C LYS A 372 7.21 -25.84 38.05
N GLN A 373 5.97 -25.47 38.33
CA GLN A 373 5.54 -25.10 39.67
C GLN A 373 5.64 -26.29 40.64
N LYS A 374 5.20 -27.48 40.22
CA LYS A 374 5.36 -28.72 41.00
C LYS A 374 6.83 -29.01 41.28
N LEU A 375 7.70 -28.85 40.29
CA LEU A 375 9.15 -29.01 40.46
C LEU A 375 9.69 -28.02 41.49
N GLU A 376 9.36 -26.73 41.37
CA GLU A 376 9.84 -25.70 42.30
C GLU A 376 9.38 -25.98 43.74
N VAL A 377 8.12 -26.37 43.94
CA VAL A 377 7.60 -26.76 45.25
C VAL A 377 8.32 -27.99 45.79
N THR A 378 8.56 -29.02 44.95
CA THR A 378 9.30 -30.21 45.39
C THR A 378 10.75 -29.89 45.72
N LYS A 379 11.38 -28.98 44.98
CA LYS A 379 12.74 -28.54 45.22
C LYS A 379 12.84 -27.79 46.55
N SER A 380 11.93 -26.85 46.81
CA SER A 380 11.86 -26.15 48.11
C SER A 380 11.70 -27.13 49.28
N LYS A 381 10.81 -28.13 49.15
CA LYS A 381 10.62 -29.16 50.18
C LYS A 381 11.88 -30.00 50.38
N MET A 382 12.53 -30.42 49.30
CA MET A 382 13.78 -31.16 49.38
C MET A 382 14.88 -30.32 50.04
N ASP A 383 14.99 -29.03 49.68
CA ASP A 383 15.96 -28.11 50.26
C ASP A 383 15.69 -27.96 51.77
N GLU A 384 14.44 -27.75 52.19
CA GLU A 384 14.03 -27.72 53.61
C GLU A 384 14.37 -29.04 54.33
N GLU A 385 14.08 -30.20 53.74
CA GLU A 385 14.44 -31.51 54.30
C GLU A 385 15.96 -31.66 54.42
N THR A 386 16.73 -31.20 53.43
CA THR A 386 18.19 -31.26 53.50
C THR A 386 18.76 -30.32 54.57
N GLU A 387 18.20 -29.12 54.75
CA GLU A 387 18.58 -28.21 55.82
C GLU A 387 18.25 -28.80 57.20
N GLN A 388 17.08 -29.43 57.35
CA GLN A 388 16.70 -30.13 58.58
C GLN A 388 17.66 -31.29 58.88
N LEU A 389 17.99 -32.11 57.89
CA LEU A 389 18.96 -33.20 58.05
C LEU A 389 20.36 -32.67 58.38
N GLN A 390 20.81 -31.59 57.76
CA GLN A 390 22.07 -30.94 58.09
C GLN A 390 22.08 -30.40 59.52
N TYR A 391 20.98 -29.79 59.96
CA TYR A 391 20.82 -29.34 61.34
C TYR A 391 20.93 -30.52 62.31
N GLN A 392 20.18 -31.61 62.07
CA GLN A 392 20.26 -32.82 62.88
C GLN A 392 21.68 -33.41 62.93
N ILE A 393 22.37 -33.48 61.79
CA ILE A 393 23.76 -33.92 61.71
C ILE A 393 24.66 -33.03 62.58
N ASN A 394 24.49 -31.71 62.53
CA ASN A 394 25.29 -30.77 63.32
C ASN A 394 25.00 -30.90 64.82
N THR A 395 23.74 -31.05 65.22
CA THR A 395 23.36 -31.31 66.61
C THR A 395 23.94 -32.62 67.12
N LEU A 396 23.86 -33.69 66.31
CA LEU A 396 24.44 -34.99 66.66
C LEU A 396 25.96 -34.89 66.77
N LYS A 397 26.65 -34.24 65.83
CA LYS A 397 28.09 -33.98 65.91
C LYS A 397 28.47 -33.20 67.18
N GLN A 398 27.70 -32.18 67.55
CA GLN A 398 27.92 -31.45 68.80
C GLN A 398 27.73 -32.36 70.02
N SER A 399 26.66 -33.18 70.05
CA SER A 399 26.43 -34.12 71.15
C SER A 399 27.55 -35.16 71.27
N ILE A 400 28.03 -35.69 70.14
CA ILE A 400 29.18 -36.60 70.09
C ILE A 400 30.41 -35.90 70.63
N SER A 401 30.70 -34.67 70.21
CA SER A 401 31.86 -33.92 70.70
C SER A 401 31.83 -33.65 72.21
N LEU A 402 30.65 -33.34 72.75
CA LEU A 402 30.45 -33.16 74.19
C LEU A 402 30.63 -34.47 74.94
N GLU A 403 30.08 -35.57 74.41
CA GLU A 403 30.19 -36.88 75.04
C GLU A 403 31.60 -37.45 74.95
N GLU A 404 32.31 -37.22 73.84
CA GLU A 404 33.73 -37.52 73.68
C GLU A 404 34.58 -36.71 74.66
N ALA A 405 34.28 -35.42 74.87
CA ALA A 405 34.96 -34.58 75.85
C ALA A 405 34.68 -35.02 77.30
N LYS A 406 33.45 -35.45 77.61
CA LYS A 406 33.13 -36.05 78.91
C LYS A 406 33.83 -37.39 79.09
N ALA A 407 33.84 -38.23 78.06
CA ALA A 407 34.50 -39.53 78.09
C ALA A 407 36.02 -39.39 78.21
N SER A 408 36.62 -38.37 77.59
CA SER A 408 38.04 -38.06 77.79
C SER A 408 38.31 -37.56 79.21
N ALA A 409 37.51 -36.62 79.73
CA ALA A 409 37.63 -36.13 81.10
C ALA A 409 37.43 -37.25 82.14
N LEU A 410 36.46 -38.15 81.91
CA LEU A 410 36.25 -39.34 82.74
C LEU A 410 37.39 -40.34 82.58
N ARG A 411 37.98 -40.52 81.40
CA ARG A 411 39.18 -41.35 81.23
C ARG A 411 40.39 -40.77 81.96
N GLU A 412 40.56 -39.46 81.98
CA GLU A 412 41.59 -38.79 82.78
C GLU A 412 41.31 -38.95 84.28
N ARG A 413 40.05 -38.81 84.72
CA ARG A 413 39.65 -38.92 86.14
C ARG A 413 39.58 -40.36 86.67
N ALA A 414 39.13 -41.31 85.86
CA ALA A 414 39.08 -42.74 86.17
C ALA A 414 40.46 -43.40 86.06
N ASN A 415 41.45 -42.66 85.56
CA ASN A 415 42.85 -43.05 85.59
C ASN A 415 43.68 -42.11 86.49
N PRO A 416 43.34 -41.94 87.79
CA PRO A 416 44.18 -41.18 88.72
C PRO A 416 45.49 -41.93 89.06
N LEU A 417 45.67 -43.14 88.50
CA LEU A 417 46.75 -44.08 88.74
C LEU A 417 47.54 -44.44 87.48
N LYS A 418 47.62 -43.53 86.50
CA LYS A 418 48.63 -43.68 85.44
C LYS A 418 50.01 -43.30 85.98
N GLY A 419 50.55 -44.23 86.78
CA GLY A 419 51.88 -44.18 87.40
C GLY A 419 51.79 -44.09 88.93
N GLN A 420 52.15 -45.18 89.61
CA GLN A 420 52.44 -45.28 91.07
C GLN A 420 51.23 -45.49 92.00
N ALA A 421 50.71 -46.72 92.07
CA ALA A 421 50.46 -47.37 93.37
C ALA A 421 50.49 -48.88 93.14
N ASP A 422 51.29 -49.58 93.94
CA ASP A 422 51.39 -51.04 93.88
C ASP A 422 50.09 -51.64 94.43
N GLU A 423 49.66 -52.78 93.88
CA GLU A 423 48.48 -53.56 94.29
C GLU A 423 48.43 -53.80 95.82
N HIS A 424 49.59 -53.79 96.47
CA HIS A 424 49.78 -53.91 97.91
C HIS A 424 49.24 -52.72 98.74
N ASP A 425 49.27 -51.50 98.20
CA ASP A 425 48.74 -50.31 98.90
C ASP A 425 47.21 -50.34 98.96
N ILE A 426 46.57 -50.91 97.94
CA ILE A 426 45.12 -51.09 97.86
C ILE A 426 44.65 -52.14 98.88
N GLU A 427 45.39 -53.26 99.01
CA GLU A 427 45.10 -54.28 100.02
C GLU A 427 45.25 -53.74 101.45
N LEU A 428 46.28 -52.92 101.72
CA LEU A 428 46.47 -52.29 103.03
C LEU A 428 45.32 -51.34 103.38
N LEU A 429 44.86 -50.54 102.41
CA LEU A 429 43.71 -49.65 102.55
C LEU A 429 42.42 -50.41 102.82
N LEU A 430 42.19 -51.52 102.11
CA LEU A 430 41.03 -52.40 102.36
C LEU A 430 41.06 -52.98 103.78
N HIS A 431 42.23 -53.39 104.26
CA HIS A 431 42.38 -53.91 105.62
C HIS A 431 42.11 -52.83 106.69
N GLN A 432 42.61 -51.62 106.49
CA GLN A 432 42.33 -50.48 107.37
C GLN A 432 40.84 -50.11 107.38
N LEU A 433 40.20 -50.12 106.21
CA LEU A 433 38.76 -49.87 106.09
C LEU A 433 37.97 -50.94 106.85
N ASN A 434 38.27 -52.22 106.64
CA ASN A 434 37.60 -53.31 107.34
C ASN A 434 37.73 -53.16 108.87
N ARG A 435 38.94 -52.81 109.35
CA ARG A 435 39.17 -52.55 110.77
C ARG A 435 38.30 -51.41 111.31
N ARG A 436 38.25 -50.27 110.61
CA ARG A 436 37.43 -49.12 111.02
C ARG A 436 35.93 -49.43 110.98
N VAL A 437 35.46 -50.15 109.95
CA VAL A 437 34.06 -50.56 109.85
C VAL A 437 33.70 -51.48 111.02
N GLY A 438 34.58 -52.43 111.38
CA GLY A 438 34.41 -53.24 112.58
C GLY A 438 34.34 -52.42 113.87
N GLU A 439 35.22 -51.44 114.06
CA GLU A 439 35.21 -50.52 115.22
C GLU A 439 33.89 -49.73 115.32
N VAL A 440 33.29 -49.33 114.20
CA VAL A 440 32.00 -48.63 114.17
C VAL A 440 30.85 -49.60 114.42
N TYR A 441 30.90 -50.80 113.84
CA TYR A 441 29.90 -51.84 114.02
C TYR A 441 29.72 -52.21 115.50
N GLU A 442 30.82 -52.39 116.23
CA GLU A 442 30.80 -52.62 117.69
C GLU A 442 30.20 -51.43 118.44
N LYS A 443 30.57 -50.19 118.09
CA LYS A 443 30.04 -48.97 118.74
C LYS A 443 28.54 -48.78 118.49
N CYS A 444 28.04 -49.24 117.35
CA CYS A 444 26.62 -49.23 117.03
C CYS A 444 25.83 -50.32 117.77
N ALA A 445 26.39 -50.97 118.80
CA ALA A 445 25.75 -51.98 119.65
C ALA A 445 25.28 -53.24 118.90
N PHE A 446 25.99 -53.64 117.85
CA PHE A 446 25.82 -54.95 117.21
C PHE A 446 26.78 -55.97 117.83
N GLU A 447 26.35 -57.24 117.93
CA GLU A 447 27.24 -58.32 118.39
C GLU A 447 28.29 -58.62 117.31
N PRO A 448 29.59 -58.67 117.66
CA PRO A 448 30.66 -58.88 116.68
C PRO A 448 30.69 -60.35 116.21
N ASP A 449 30.04 -60.61 115.08
CA ASP A 449 30.11 -61.90 114.38
C ASP A 449 31.20 -61.86 113.30
N SER A 450 32.27 -62.64 113.46
CA SER A 450 33.39 -62.71 112.49
C SER A 450 33.01 -63.34 111.13
N SER A 451 31.76 -63.80 110.97
CA SER A 451 31.22 -64.33 109.71
C SER A 451 30.69 -63.24 108.77
N LEU A 452 30.50 -62.02 109.27
CA LEU A 452 29.96 -60.90 108.51
C LEU A 452 31.09 -60.20 107.73
N GLY A 453 30.95 -60.12 106.40
CA GLY A 453 31.87 -59.32 105.58
C GLY A 453 31.67 -57.81 105.80
N THR A 454 32.69 -57.01 105.49
CA THR A 454 32.68 -55.53 105.63
C THR A 454 31.44 -54.88 105.02
N LEU A 455 31.00 -55.39 103.87
CA LEU A 455 29.84 -54.88 103.13
C LEU A 455 28.52 -55.16 103.86
N MET A 456 28.42 -56.32 104.55
CA MET A 456 27.26 -56.67 105.37
C MET A 456 27.24 -55.88 106.68
N MET A 457 28.41 -55.66 107.31
CA MET A 457 28.52 -54.78 108.47
C MET A 457 28.06 -53.35 108.14
N LEU A 458 28.45 -52.82 106.97
CA LEU A 458 28.01 -51.51 106.49
C LEU A 458 26.50 -51.48 106.20
N ALA A 459 25.94 -52.49 105.54
CA ALA A 459 24.51 -52.56 105.28
C ALA A 459 23.66 -52.58 106.57
N ASN A 460 24.14 -53.28 107.60
CA ASN A 460 23.48 -53.29 108.91
C ASN A 460 23.59 -51.93 109.63
N ILE A 461 24.75 -51.26 109.54
CA ILE A 461 24.93 -49.90 110.06
C ILE A 461 24.00 -48.94 109.34
N GLU A 462 23.89 -49.05 108.02
CA GLU A 462 22.99 -48.24 107.18
C GLU A 462 21.53 -48.44 107.57
N ALA A 463 21.07 -49.69 107.69
CA ALA A 463 19.69 -49.98 108.12
C ALA A 463 19.37 -49.38 109.51
N LYS A 464 20.31 -49.43 110.45
CA LYS A 464 20.15 -48.83 111.78
C LYS A 464 20.21 -47.30 111.76
N LEU A 465 21.01 -46.72 110.87
CA LEU A 465 20.99 -45.28 110.61
C LEU A 465 19.65 -44.85 110.01
N GLU A 466 19.09 -45.59 109.07
CA GLU A 466 17.75 -45.33 108.52
C GLU A 466 16.66 -45.45 109.59
N GLU A 467 16.74 -46.43 110.49
CA GLU A 467 15.83 -46.55 111.64
C GLU A 467 15.94 -45.33 112.57
N TYR A 468 17.15 -44.84 112.84
CA TYR A 468 17.33 -43.63 113.64
C TYR A 468 16.88 -42.37 112.91
N LEU A 469 17.11 -42.25 111.60
CA LEU A 469 16.66 -41.12 110.80
C LEU A 469 15.13 -41.07 110.71
N THR A 470 14.47 -42.21 110.49
CA THR A 470 12.99 -42.29 110.54
C THR A 470 12.44 -41.99 111.94
N SER A 471 13.13 -42.43 113.00
CA SER A 471 12.78 -42.06 114.38
C SER A 471 12.93 -40.55 114.64
N ILE A 472 13.93 -39.91 114.04
CA ILE A 472 14.14 -38.46 114.09
C ILE A 472 13.05 -37.72 113.29
N GLU A 473 12.68 -38.20 112.11
CA GLU A 473 11.63 -37.61 111.27
C GLU A 473 10.24 -37.68 111.91
N MET A 474 9.95 -38.73 112.69
CA MET A 474 8.67 -38.92 113.39
C MET A 474 8.58 -38.15 114.71
N MET A 475 9.64 -37.46 115.15
CA MET A 475 9.64 -36.70 116.39
C MET A 475 8.81 -35.41 116.25
N PRO A 476 8.00 -35.02 117.25
CA PRO A 476 7.22 -33.78 117.18
C PRO A 476 8.12 -32.55 117.00
N GLN A 477 7.93 -31.81 115.90
CA GLN A 477 8.72 -30.62 115.57
C GLN A 477 8.77 -29.57 116.70
N GLU A 478 7.70 -29.44 117.50
CA GLU A 478 7.69 -28.53 118.65
C GLU A 478 8.67 -28.92 119.76
N GLU A 479 8.93 -30.22 119.96
CA GLU A 479 9.89 -30.70 120.96
C GLU A 479 11.32 -30.57 120.45
N VAL A 480 11.53 -30.85 119.16
CA VAL A 480 12.82 -30.65 118.48
C VAL A 480 13.23 -29.18 118.52
N GLU A 481 12.33 -28.25 118.18
CA GLU A 481 12.62 -26.81 118.28
C GLU A 481 12.93 -26.34 119.70
N LYS A 482 12.26 -26.90 120.72
CA LYS A 482 12.52 -26.59 122.13
C LYS A 482 13.91 -27.10 122.54
N ALA A 483 14.25 -28.33 122.17
CA ALA A 483 15.55 -28.93 122.44
C ALA A 483 16.69 -28.20 121.70
N GLU A 484 16.48 -27.79 120.44
CA GLU A 484 17.43 -26.95 119.69
C GLU A 484 17.62 -25.58 120.35
N LYS A 485 16.53 -24.89 120.72
CA LYS A 485 16.61 -23.61 121.43
C LYS A 485 17.31 -23.75 122.77
N GLU A 486 17.15 -24.87 123.47
CA GLU A 486 17.83 -25.16 124.73
C GLU A 486 19.32 -25.48 124.54
N LYS A 487 19.67 -26.33 123.57
CA LYS A 487 21.06 -26.64 123.21
C LYS A 487 21.81 -25.44 122.66
N GLU A 488 21.17 -24.61 121.85
CA GLU A 488 21.75 -23.37 121.33
C GLU A 488 21.91 -22.33 122.46
N LYS A 489 20.98 -22.26 123.42
CA LYS A 489 21.17 -21.48 124.65
C LYS A 489 22.34 -21.99 125.48
N GLU A 490 22.45 -23.30 125.69
CA GLU A 490 23.55 -23.95 126.42
C GLU A 490 24.89 -23.66 125.74
N ARG A 491 24.98 -23.79 124.41
CA ARG A 491 26.16 -23.47 123.62
C ARG A 491 26.55 -21.99 123.76
N ARG A 492 25.58 -21.07 123.66
CA ARG A 492 25.82 -19.63 123.85
C ARG A 492 26.27 -19.31 125.27
N LEU A 493 25.71 -19.98 126.27
CA LEU A 493 26.15 -19.84 127.66
C LEU A 493 27.57 -20.37 127.83
N ARG A 494 27.89 -21.55 127.30
CA ARG A 494 29.24 -22.15 127.37
C ARG A 494 30.30 -21.27 126.72
N VAL A 495 30.02 -20.75 125.51
CA VAL A 495 30.92 -19.80 124.84
C VAL A 495 31.08 -18.51 125.63
N ARG A 496 30.00 -17.98 126.24
CA ARG A 496 30.07 -16.80 127.10
C ARG A 496 30.86 -17.09 128.39
N GLU A 497 30.65 -18.23 129.01
CA GLU A 497 31.35 -18.66 130.22
C GLU A 497 32.84 -18.87 129.96
N GLU A 498 33.21 -19.53 128.86
CA GLU A 498 34.61 -19.69 128.44
C GLU A 498 35.27 -18.35 128.13
N LYS A 499 34.54 -17.43 127.48
CA LYS A 499 35.02 -16.06 127.23
C LYS A 499 35.19 -15.27 128.53
N MET A 500 34.24 -15.38 129.46
CA MET A 500 34.33 -14.73 130.78
C MET A 500 35.43 -15.36 131.65
N ALA A 501 35.62 -16.68 131.59
CA ALA A 501 36.65 -17.41 132.31
C ALA A 501 38.06 -17.11 131.77
N SER A 502 38.22 -17.01 130.44
CA SER A 502 39.49 -16.59 129.84
C SER A 502 39.82 -15.14 130.20
N GLN A 503 38.84 -14.23 130.19
CA GLN A 503 39.03 -12.85 130.67
C GLN A 503 39.38 -12.80 132.17
N LYS A 504 38.69 -13.57 133.01
CA LYS A 504 39.00 -13.66 134.46
C LYS A 504 40.40 -14.22 134.69
N LYS A 505 40.80 -15.31 134.02
CA LYS A 505 42.18 -15.84 134.09
C LYS A 505 43.21 -14.79 133.67
N GLN A 506 42.97 -14.09 132.56
CA GLN A 506 43.85 -12.99 132.14
C GLN A 506 43.92 -11.87 133.18
N GLN A 507 42.82 -11.55 133.86
CA GLN A 507 42.78 -10.54 134.92
C GLN A 507 43.46 -11.02 136.20
N GLU A 508 43.22 -12.26 136.63
CA GLU A 508 43.90 -12.92 137.75
C GLU A 508 45.40 -13.03 137.49
N ASP A 509 45.83 -13.41 136.29
CA ASP A 509 47.24 -13.44 135.92
C ASP A 509 47.87 -12.05 135.95
N ARG A 510 47.14 -11.01 135.52
CA ARG A 510 47.58 -9.61 135.65
C ARG A 510 47.71 -9.20 137.12
N ILE A 511 46.73 -9.54 137.96
CA ILE A 511 46.75 -9.23 139.40
C ILE A 511 47.87 -10.03 140.09
N LYS A 512 48.05 -11.32 139.77
CA LYS A 512 49.08 -12.18 140.32
C LYS A 512 50.47 -11.70 139.93
N LYS A 513 50.70 -11.37 138.66
CA LYS A 513 51.94 -10.71 138.21
C LYS A 513 52.15 -9.36 138.90
N SER A 514 51.08 -8.59 139.16
CA SER A 514 51.16 -7.33 139.91
C SER A 514 51.55 -7.57 141.37
N ILE A 515 50.93 -8.53 142.06
CA ILE A 515 51.22 -8.89 143.46
C ILE A 515 52.64 -9.46 143.57
N GLU A 516 53.07 -10.30 142.63
CA GLU A 516 54.44 -10.85 142.59
C GLU A 516 55.48 -9.75 142.38
N ARG A 517 55.20 -8.79 141.48
CA ARG A 517 56.02 -7.55 141.37
C ARG A 517 56.02 -6.71 142.64
N SER A 518 54.92 -6.71 143.39
CA SER A 518 54.79 -5.95 144.65
C SER A 518 55.50 -6.61 145.83
N LYS A 519 55.56 -7.96 145.85
CA LYS A 519 56.24 -8.77 146.88
C LYS A 519 57.73 -8.98 146.59
N ALA A 520 58.17 -8.77 145.34
CA ALA A 520 59.58 -8.81 144.99
C ALA A 520 60.33 -7.66 145.71
N PRO A 521 61.43 -7.95 146.43
CA PRO A 521 62.18 -6.92 147.14
C PRO A 521 62.70 -5.86 146.16
N VAL A 522 62.48 -4.59 146.51
CA VAL A 522 62.90 -3.44 145.69
C VAL A 522 64.42 -3.44 145.52
N GLN A 523 64.89 -3.77 144.33
CA GLN A 523 66.30 -3.58 143.97
C GLN A 523 66.59 -2.08 143.85
N LYS A 524 67.40 -1.54 144.77
CA LYS A 524 67.91 -0.17 144.65
C LYS A 524 68.95 -0.14 143.54
N LYS A 525 68.65 0.51 142.42
CA LYS A 525 69.63 0.82 141.38
C LYS A 525 70.65 1.80 141.94
N THR A 526 71.90 1.39 142.06
CA THR A 526 73.03 2.28 142.35
C THR A 526 73.52 2.88 141.03
N GLY A 527 73.27 4.17 140.80
CA GLY A 527 73.81 4.93 139.66
C GLY A 527 72.77 5.72 138.86
N LYS A 528 73.22 6.79 138.18
CA LYS A 528 72.40 7.73 137.39
C LYS A 528 72.08 7.15 135.98
N PRO A 529 70.81 6.93 135.60
CA PRO A 529 70.45 6.45 134.25
C PRO A 529 70.43 7.58 133.21
N VAL A 530 70.90 7.31 131.99
CA VAL A 530 71.01 8.27 130.88
C VAL A 530 69.71 8.30 130.05
N MET A 531 69.26 9.51 129.66
CA MET A 531 68.03 9.76 128.91
C MET A 531 68.33 10.06 127.43
N PHE A 532 67.59 9.42 126.51
CA PHE A 532 67.51 9.82 125.10
C PHE A 532 66.08 10.22 124.73
N ARG A 533 65.92 11.16 123.79
CA ARG A 533 64.62 11.68 123.31
C ARG A 533 64.29 11.11 121.92
N ALA A 534 63.00 10.84 121.69
CA ALA A 534 62.45 10.09 120.54
C ALA A 534 62.12 10.96 119.31
N ALA A 535 62.06 10.31 118.13
CA ALA A 535 61.66 10.88 116.84
C ALA A 535 60.23 10.47 116.40
N PRO A 536 59.55 11.22 115.51
CA PRO A 536 58.13 11.05 115.21
C PRO A 536 57.81 10.30 113.89
N LEU A 537 56.60 9.74 113.83
CA LEU A 537 56.09 8.82 112.79
C LEU A 537 55.36 9.52 111.63
N VAL A 538 55.58 9.03 110.40
CA VAL A 538 54.90 9.49 109.16
C VAL A 538 53.82 8.49 108.73
N LYS A 539 52.67 9.00 108.23
CA LYS A 539 51.55 8.25 107.63
C LYS A 539 51.51 8.43 106.10
N ARG A 540 51.07 7.41 105.34
CA ARG A 540 50.76 7.51 103.90
C ARG A 540 49.29 7.17 103.58
N ARG A 541 48.79 7.82 102.51
CA ARG A 541 47.40 7.92 102.02
C ARG A 541 47.02 6.83 101.00
N LYS A 542 45.69 6.66 100.82
CA LYS A 542 44.98 5.75 99.90
C LYS A 542 44.62 6.42 98.57
N ASP A 543 44.63 5.64 97.48
CA ASP A 543 43.91 5.93 96.23
C ASP A 543 42.84 4.84 95.96
N LYS A 544 41.76 5.23 95.29
CA LYS A 544 40.56 4.42 94.99
C LYS A 544 40.35 4.32 93.47
N GLY A 545 39.97 3.14 92.99
CA GLY A 545 39.20 3.00 91.76
C GLY A 545 39.31 1.64 91.08
N THR A 546 38.55 0.65 91.54
CA THR A 546 37.67 -0.23 90.74
C THR A 546 37.08 -1.29 91.66
N THR A 547 35.75 -1.37 91.66
CA THR A 547 34.96 -2.35 92.39
C THR A 547 35.07 -3.67 91.63
N GLU A 548 36.09 -4.46 91.97
CA GLU A 548 35.97 -5.91 91.91
C GLU A 548 35.30 -6.31 93.21
N GLU A 549 34.00 -6.65 93.15
CA GLU A 549 33.45 -7.57 94.13
C GLU A 549 34.24 -8.87 93.96
N ARG A 550 35.28 -9.00 94.77
CA ARG A 550 35.96 -10.28 94.97
C ARG A 550 34.98 -11.14 95.74
N ASP A 551 34.66 -12.28 95.15
CA ASP A 551 33.87 -13.36 95.70
C ASP A 551 34.50 -13.89 97.01
N SER A 552 34.30 -13.19 98.13
CA SER A 552 34.54 -13.74 99.47
C SER A 552 33.68 -14.97 99.72
N ASP A 553 32.54 -15.03 99.04
CA ASP A 553 31.59 -16.12 99.13
C ASP A 553 32.06 -17.37 98.35
N GLU A 554 32.99 -17.24 97.38
CA GLU A 554 33.64 -18.41 96.75
C GLU A 554 34.77 -18.99 97.59
N GLU A 555 35.52 -18.18 98.34
CA GLU A 555 36.60 -18.65 99.23
C GLU A 555 36.02 -19.33 100.48
N ASP A 556 34.98 -18.76 101.08
CA ASP A 556 34.27 -19.35 102.23
C ASP A 556 33.50 -20.63 101.83
N LEU A 557 32.96 -20.71 100.61
CA LEU A 557 32.34 -21.94 100.07
C LEU A 557 33.38 -23.02 99.77
N ARG A 558 34.60 -22.65 99.35
CA ARG A 558 35.71 -23.60 99.16
C ARG A 558 36.23 -24.14 100.49
N GLU A 559 36.32 -23.32 101.52
CA GLU A 559 36.77 -23.74 102.86
C GLU A 559 35.71 -24.65 103.53
N PHE A 560 34.42 -24.35 103.37
CA PHE A 560 33.31 -25.17 103.86
C PHE A 560 33.17 -26.53 103.15
N LEU A 561 33.53 -26.64 101.86
CA LEU A 561 33.47 -27.91 101.11
C LEU A 561 34.68 -28.83 101.35
N THR A 562 35.67 -28.40 102.14
CA THR A 562 36.91 -29.15 102.41
C THR A 562 37.13 -29.58 103.86
N GLU A 563 36.23 -29.21 104.80
CA GLU A 563 36.10 -29.82 106.13
C GLU A 563 34.92 -30.79 106.17
#